data_AF-A0A9P7YD30-F1
#
_entry.id   AF-A0A9P7YD30-F1
#
_cell.length_a   1.000
_cell.length_b   1.000
_cell.length_c   1.000
_cell.angle_alpha   90.00
_cell.angle_beta   90.00
_cell.angle_gamma   90.00
#
_symmetry.space_group_name_H-M   'P 1'
#
loop_
_entity.id
_entity.type
_entity.pdbx_description
1 polymer ?
#
loop_
_entity_poly.entity_id
_entity_poly.type
_entity_poly.pdbx_seq_one_letter_code
_entity_poly.pdbx_strand_id
1 'polypeptide(L)'
;MTTIDSLLRDGRIVKSVKVVVHTTGAIGPNTPMSNNHWSIYLLLANNKGSLRLNMRAEWDDTTEAWNTTGILECSTHAYTLTHSAIGSWDYTVPDVTVGWICTLLWNEERDTYDMSGGGSGCRWWVYCIIQLLENQRYISSGSAEDLYPKLLFLYSTSGETRDLPMVKGEFYSTGRFSGSTIQQSIQSSYSTVTATSSYGGASSANPAMASSSGGVGTATVAAVSPQDELPKQYFYVYEGTYYYCDGGNVTKVDPPKNQWVLNQNGWKDTGRTKKWRFWDGRVISYV
;
A
#
# COMPACT_ATOMS: atom_id res chain seq x y z
N MET A 1 -6.02 -3.90 -15.66
CA MET A 1 -5.70 -3.91 -14.22
C MET A 1 -5.54 -2.45 -13.78
N THR A 2 -6.14 -2.05 -12.66
CA THR A 2 -6.05 -0.67 -12.18
C THR A 2 -4.82 -0.55 -11.27
N THR A 3 -3.94 0.40 -11.53
CA THR A 3 -2.79 0.65 -10.65
C THR A 3 -3.20 1.58 -9.51
N ILE A 4 -2.52 1.48 -8.36
CA ILE A 4 -2.77 2.39 -7.24
C ILE A 4 -2.56 3.86 -7.63
N ASP A 5 -1.60 4.16 -8.51
CA ASP A 5 -1.36 5.50 -9.06
C ASP A 5 -2.59 6.11 -9.74
N SER A 6 -3.29 5.30 -10.53
CA SER A 6 -4.50 5.75 -11.24
C SER A 6 -5.66 6.05 -10.28
N LEU A 7 -5.58 5.57 -9.04
CA LEU A 7 -6.61 5.74 -8.02
C LEU A 7 -6.35 6.91 -7.06
N LEU A 8 -5.16 7.52 -7.08
CA LEU A 8 -4.80 8.59 -6.14
C LEU A 8 -5.74 9.81 -6.19
N ARG A 9 -6.42 10.02 -7.33
CA ARG A 9 -7.38 11.11 -7.55
C ARG A 9 -8.84 10.64 -7.63
N ASP A 10 -9.11 9.38 -7.25
CA ASP A 10 -10.45 8.81 -7.33
C ASP A 10 -11.37 9.41 -6.25
N GLY A 11 -12.27 10.31 -6.66
CA GLY A 11 -13.19 11.01 -5.77
C GLY A 11 -14.42 10.21 -5.35
N ARG A 12 -14.56 8.93 -5.71
CA ARG A 12 -15.71 8.13 -5.27
C ARG A 12 -15.68 7.96 -3.75
N ILE A 13 -16.83 8.22 -3.11
CA ILE A 13 -16.99 8.10 -1.66
C ILE A 13 -17.08 6.63 -1.24
N VAL A 14 -16.35 6.27 -0.20
CA VAL A 14 -16.35 4.96 0.44
C VAL A 14 -17.32 4.98 1.62
N LYS A 15 -18.30 4.07 1.59
CA LYS A 15 -19.28 3.87 2.67
C LYS A 15 -18.73 3.02 3.80
N SER A 16 -18.03 1.94 3.45
CA SER A 16 -17.43 1.03 4.41
C SER A 16 -16.23 0.29 3.81
N VAL A 17 -15.35 -0.15 4.69
CA VAL A 17 -14.26 -1.08 4.38
C VAL A 17 -14.72 -2.48 4.80
N LYS A 18 -14.78 -3.41 3.85
CA LYS A 18 -15.16 -4.80 4.05
C LYS A 18 -13.95 -5.70 3.88
N VAL A 19 -13.58 -6.44 4.91
CA VAL A 19 -12.58 -7.51 4.81
C VAL A 19 -13.28 -8.80 4.40
N VAL A 20 -12.75 -9.52 3.43
CA VAL A 20 -13.34 -10.75 2.92
C VAL A 20 -12.33 -11.88 2.95
N VAL A 21 -12.76 -13.03 3.47
CA VAL A 21 -12.08 -14.32 3.27
C VAL A 21 -12.73 -15.05 2.10
N HIS A 22 -11.90 -15.46 1.15
CA HIS A 22 -12.29 -16.10 -0.10
C HIS A 22 -11.99 -17.59 -0.08
N THR A 23 -12.84 -18.38 -0.73
CA THR A 23 -12.45 -19.71 -1.20
C THR A 23 -11.57 -19.58 -2.45
N THR A 24 -10.47 -20.33 -2.49
CA THR A 24 -9.67 -20.56 -3.72
C THR A 24 -9.77 -22.01 -4.20
N GLY A 25 -10.77 -22.75 -3.73
CA GLY A 25 -10.96 -24.17 -3.99
C GLY A 25 -10.57 -25.07 -2.82
N ALA A 26 -11.00 -26.32 -2.89
CA ALA A 26 -10.72 -27.33 -1.87
C ALA A 26 -9.22 -27.65 -1.78
N ILE A 27 -8.73 -27.91 -0.56
CA ILE A 27 -7.31 -28.24 -0.30
C ILE A 27 -6.95 -29.66 -0.79
N GLY A 28 -7.94 -30.47 -1.14
CA GLY A 28 -7.73 -31.81 -1.67
C GLY A 28 -9.05 -32.52 -2.00
N PRO A 29 -8.99 -33.77 -2.48
CA PRO A 29 -10.18 -34.57 -2.69
C PRO A 29 -10.86 -34.84 -1.34
N ASN A 30 -12.18 -34.64 -1.28
CA ASN A 30 -13.05 -34.95 -0.13
C ASN A 30 -12.78 -34.17 1.18
N THR A 31 -12.05 -33.06 1.14
CA THR A 31 -11.99 -32.14 2.29
C THR A 31 -12.96 -30.98 2.09
N PRO A 32 -13.77 -30.62 3.11
CA PRO A 32 -14.57 -29.40 3.06
C PRO A 32 -13.69 -28.15 3.18
N MET A 33 -12.44 -28.29 3.63
CA MET A 33 -11.51 -27.18 3.81
C MET A 33 -11.12 -26.56 2.48
N SER A 34 -11.21 -25.23 2.41
CA SER A 34 -10.78 -24.45 1.27
C SER A 34 -9.44 -23.79 1.56
N ASN A 35 -8.57 -23.70 0.56
CA ASN A 35 -7.51 -22.71 0.64
C ASN A 35 -8.17 -21.33 0.72
N ASN A 36 -7.66 -20.47 1.58
CA ASN A 36 -8.24 -19.16 1.81
C ASN A 36 -7.34 -18.07 1.31
N HIS A 37 -7.95 -17.08 0.70
CA HIS A 37 -7.31 -15.82 0.38
C HIS A 37 -8.03 -14.66 1.07
N TRP A 38 -7.32 -13.59 1.40
CA TRP A 38 -7.88 -12.44 2.10
C TRP A 38 -7.70 -11.17 1.28
N SER A 39 -8.77 -10.39 1.16
CA SER A 39 -8.70 -9.09 0.50
C SER A 39 -9.59 -8.06 1.19
N ILE A 40 -9.40 -6.79 0.81
CA ILE A 40 -10.15 -5.65 1.33
C ILE A 40 -11.00 -5.08 0.21
N TYR A 41 -12.25 -4.78 0.50
CA TYR A 41 -13.19 -4.13 -0.39
C TYR A 41 -13.57 -2.75 0.16
N LEU A 42 -13.34 -1.71 -0.63
CA LEU A 42 -13.90 -0.39 -0.37
C LEU A 42 -15.30 -0.36 -0.99
N LEU A 43 -16.35 -0.44 -0.17
CA LEU A 43 -17.72 -0.37 -0.65
C LEU A 43 -18.06 1.08 -1.00
N LEU A 44 -18.51 1.30 -2.23
CA LEU A 44 -18.80 2.64 -2.72
C LEU A 44 -20.17 3.11 -2.23
N ALA A 45 -20.28 4.39 -1.89
CA ALA A 45 -21.55 5.01 -1.52
C ALA A 45 -22.60 4.83 -2.64
N ASN A 46 -23.88 4.87 -2.25
CA ASN A 46 -25.02 4.69 -3.14
C ASN A 46 -25.02 3.34 -3.89
N ASN A 47 -24.43 2.29 -3.27
CA ASN A 47 -24.37 0.93 -3.81
C ASN A 47 -23.76 0.85 -5.22
N LYS A 48 -22.78 1.70 -5.53
CA LYS A 48 -22.10 1.74 -6.84
C LYS A 48 -21.06 0.63 -7.04
N GLY A 49 -21.16 -0.46 -6.29
CA GLY A 49 -20.20 -1.56 -6.29
C GLY A 49 -19.07 -1.38 -5.29
N SER A 50 -17.88 -1.85 -5.64
CA SER A 50 -16.72 -1.88 -4.76
C SER A 50 -15.38 -1.76 -5.49
N LEU A 51 -14.35 -1.32 -4.77
CA LEU A 51 -12.95 -1.47 -5.18
C LEU A 51 -12.29 -2.53 -4.31
N ARG A 52 -11.76 -3.59 -4.92
CA ARG A 52 -10.97 -4.62 -4.22
C ARG A 52 -9.49 -4.23 -4.22
N LEU A 53 -8.90 -4.23 -3.02
CA LEU A 53 -7.47 -4.16 -2.75
C LEU A 53 -6.99 -5.56 -2.38
N ASN A 54 -6.06 -6.08 -3.17
CA ASN A 54 -5.66 -7.48 -3.11
C ASN A 54 -4.14 -7.61 -3.10
N MET A 55 -3.56 -8.11 -2.00
CA MET A 55 -2.13 -8.41 -1.94
C MET A 55 -1.92 -9.89 -2.26
N ARG A 56 -1.20 -10.18 -3.35
CA ARG A 56 -0.91 -11.56 -3.80
C ARG A 56 0.57 -11.78 -4.05
N ALA A 57 1.00 -13.04 -3.93
CA ALA A 57 2.24 -13.53 -4.54
C ALA A 57 1.93 -14.07 -5.95
N GLU A 58 2.98 -14.26 -6.75
CA GLU A 58 2.89 -14.92 -8.06
C GLU A 58 3.73 -16.19 -8.03
N TRP A 59 3.24 -17.25 -8.65
CA TRP A 59 4.03 -18.45 -8.88
C TRP A 59 4.97 -18.19 -10.04
N ASP A 60 6.25 -18.51 -9.86
CA ASP A 60 7.26 -18.40 -10.90
C ASP A 60 7.53 -19.79 -11.49
N ASP A 61 7.00 -20.03 -12.69
CA ASP A 61 7.18 -21.29 -13.42
C ASP A 61 8.65 -21.61 -13.72
N THR A 62 9.52 -20.58 -13.79
CA THR A 62 10.94 -20.78 -14.13
C THR A 62 11.75 -21.28 -12.95
N THR A 63 11.39 -20.86 -11.74
CA THR A 63 12.07 -21.28 -10.50
C THR A 63 11.30 -22.35 -9.73
N GLU A 64 10.11 -22.73 -10.20
CA GLU A 64 9.16 -23.62 -9.53
C GLU A 64 8.96 -23.22 -8.05
N ALA A 65 8.86 -21.91 -7.82
CA ALA A 65 8.74 -21.34 -6.49
C ALA A 65 7.80 -20.14 -6.49
N TRP A 66 7.25 -19.83 -5.32
CA TRP A 66 6.52 -18.59 -5.13
C TRP A 66 7.48 -17.39 -5.16
N ASN A 67 7.22 -16.45 -6.07
CA ASN A 67 7.78 -15.12 -5.95
C ASN A 67 7.09 -14.40 -4.79
N THR A 68 7.82 -14.28 -3.68
CA THR A 68 7.33 -13.67 -2.45
C THR A 68 7.16 -12.17 -2.55
N THR A 69 7.63 -11.50 -3.60
CA THR A 69 7.35 -10.08 -3.81
C THR A 69 5.85 -9.88 -3.97
N GLY A 70 5.26 -9.16 -3.03
CA GLY A 70 3.84 -8.87 -2.99
C GLY A 70 3.45 -7.93 -4.11
N ILE A 71 2.33 -8.26 -4.75
CA ILE A 71 1.71 -7.48 -5.81
C ILE A 71 0.40 -6.95 -5.26
N LEU A 72 0.34 -5.63 -5.05
CA LEU A 72 -0.92 -4.95 -4.74
C LEU A 72 -1.75 -4.79 -6.02
N GLU A 73 -2.75 -5.64 -6.17
CA GLU A 73 -3.74 -5.58 -7.23
C GLU A 73 -4.97 -4.76 -6.78
N CYS A 74 -5.33 -3.75 -7.57
CA CYS A 74 -6.58 -3.01 -7.43
C CYS A 74 -7.54 -3.34 -8.57
N SER A 75 -8.81 -3.61 -8.24
CA SER A 75 -9.85 -3.91 -9.24
C SER A 75 -11.22 -3.37 -8.84
N THR A 76 -11.95 -2.77 -9.78
CA THR A 76 -13.31 -2.27 -9.55
C THR A 76 -14.33 -3.35 -9.93
N HIS A 77 -15.37 -3.49 -9.11
CA HIS A 77 -16.44 -4.47 -9.28
C HIS A 77 -17.81 -3.81 -9.12
N ALA A 78 -18.81 -4.29 -9.87
CA ALA A 78 -20.20 -3.82 -9.75
C ALA A 78 -20.93 -4.38 -8.51
N TYR A 79 -20.38 -5.43 -7.89
CA TYR A 79 -20.94 -6.05 -6.69
C TYR A 79 -20.31 -5.49 -5.41
N THR A 80 -20.99 -5.68 -4.28
CA THR A 80 -20.51 -5.33 -2.93
C THR A 80 -20.03 -6.53 -2.11
N LEU A 81 -20.34 -7.75 -2.57
CA LEU A 81 -19.85 -9.01 -2.02
C LEU A 81 -19.57 -9.99 -3.17
N THR A 82 -18.39 -10.59 -3.18
CA THR A 82 -18.02 -11.58 -4.21
C THR A 82 -18.68 -12.94 -3.94
N HIS A 83 -18.93 -13.71 -4.99
CA HIS A 83 -19.42 -15.09 -4.89
C HIS A 83 -18.43 -16.03 -4.20
N SER A 84 -17.14 -15.70 -4.16
CA SER A 84 -16.13 -16.51 -3.46
C SER A 84 -16.05 -16.23 -1.96
N ALA A 85 -16.85 -15.32 -1.41
CA ALA A 85 -16.81 -14.98 0.00
C ALA A 85 -17.30 -16.16 0.87
N ILE A 86 -16.47 -16.59 1.81
CA ILE A 86 -16.86 -17.53 2.88
C ILE A 86 -17.28 -16.74 4.13
N GLY A 87 -16.64 -15.59 4.38
CA GLY A 87 -16.93 -14.69 5.48
C GLY A 87 -16.54 -13.25 5.15
N SER A 88 -17.18 -12.30 5.82
CA SER A 88 -16.87 -10.88 5.65
C SER A 88 -17.13 -10.06 6.90
N TRP A 89 -16.35 -9.00 7.10
CA TRP A 89 -16.44 -8.10 8.24
C TRP A 89 -16.36 -6.65 7.78
N ASP A 90 -17.28 -5.81 8.27
CA ASP A 90 -17.50 -4.47 7.74
C ASP A 90 -17.18 -3.41 8.80
N TYR A 91 -16.43 -2.40 8.39
CA TYR A 91 -16.04 -1.26 9.20
C TYR A 91 -16.53 0.01 8.51
N THR A 92 -17.39 0.78 9.20
CA THR A 92 -17.96 2.01 8.63
C THR A 92 -16.88 3.09 8.50
N VAL A 93 -16.96 3.89 7.43
CA VAL A 93 -15.99 4.94 7.11
C VAL A 93 -16.69 6.30 7.06
N PRO A 94 -16.14 7.38 7.64
CA PRO A 94 -16.75 8.70 7.60
C PRO A 94 -16.29 9.52 6.38
N ASP A 95 -17.14 9.68 5.37
CA ASP A 95 -16.94 10.60 4.21
C ASP A 95 -15.53 10.59 3.58
N VAL A 96 -14.87 9.42 3.51
CA VAL A 96 -13.55 9.26 2.90
C VAL A 96 -13.69 8.85 1.42
N THR A 97 -12.81 9.35 0.56
CA THR A 97 -12.75 8.94 -0.86
C THR A 97 -11.82 7.75 -1.08
N VAL A 98 -11.99 7.03 -2.19
CA VAL A 98 -11.03 6.02 -2.66
C VAL A 98 -9.62 6.60 -2.75
N GLY A 99 -9.47 7.79 -3.33
CA GLY A 99 -8.18 8.46 -3.51
C GLY A 99 -7.48 8.79 -2.20
N TRP A 100 -8.22 9.14 -1.14
CA TRP A 100 -7.64 9.36 0.19
C TRP A 100 -7.08 8.07 0.80
N ILE A 101 -7.80 6.96 0.68
CA ILE A 101 -7.31 5.64 1.14
C ILE A 101 -6.10 5.21 0.30
N CYS A 102 -6.16 5.31 -1.03
CA CYS A 102 -5.04 4.92 -1.89
C CYS A 102 -3.81 5.82 -1.67
N THR A 103 -3.99 7.11 -1.44
CA THR A 103 -2.89 8.03 -1.10
C THR A 103 -2.25 7.66 0.23
N LEU A 104 -3.06 7.31 1.24
CA LEU A 104 -2.54 6.82 2.52
C LEU A 104 -1.69 5.56 2.34
N LEU A 105 -2.21 4.56 1.62
CA LEU A 105 -1.47 3.33 1.34
C LEU A 105 -0.18 3.58 0.57
N TRP A 106 -0.22 4.47 -0.42
CA TRP A 106 0.93 4.85 -1.22
C TRP A 106 2.02 5.56 -0.41
N ASN A 107 1.63 6.53 0.42
CA ASN A 107 2.56 7.29 1.26
C ASN A 107 3.21 6.43 2.35
N GLU A 108 2.47 5.43 2.83
CA GLU A 108 2.93 4.45 3.81
C GLU A 108 3.63 3.24 3.15
N GLU A 109 3.88 3.30 1.82
CA GLU A 109 4.53 2.24 1.06
C GLU A 109 3.89 0.84 1.34
N ARG A 110 2.56 0.79 1.41
CA ARG A 110 1.82 -0.47 1.67
C ARG A 110 1.69 -1.34 0.43
N ASP A 111 2.10 -0.83 -0.72
CA ASP A 111 2.33 -1.58 -1.96
C ASP A 111 3.66 -2.35 -1.95
N THR A 112 4.60 -2.04 -1.04
CA THR A 112 5.94 -2.64 -0.99
C THR A 112 6.03 -3.64 0.16
N TYR A 113 5.58 -4.86 -0.13
CA TYR A 113 5.42 -5.91 0.85
C TYR A 113 5.99 -7.22 0.31
N ASP A 114 6.85 -7.87 1.07
CA ASP A 114 7.28 -9.24 0.81
C ASP A 114 6.39 -10.20 1.60
N MET A 115 5.68 -11.06 0.88
CA MET A 115 4.92 -12.18 1.41
C MET A 115 5.89 -13.15 2.11
N SER A 116 5.41 -13.83 3.15
CA SER A 116 6.15 -14.92 3.78
C SER A 116 6.28 -16.15 2.87
N GLY A 117 7.18 -17.07 3.23
CA GLY A 117 7.48 -18.27 2.45
C GLY A 117 6.23 -19.05 2.02
N GLY A 118 6.17 -19.42 0.74
CA GLY A 118 5.03 -20.12 0.13
C GLY A 118 3.86 -19.22 -0.29
N GLY A 119 4.08 -17.91 -0.45
CA GLY A 119 3.03 -16.97 -0.87
C GLY A 119 1.98 -16.70 0.21
N SER A 120 2.30 -17.03 1.47
CA SER A 120 1.47 -16.73 2.64
C SER A 120 1.75 -15.31 3.13
N GLY A 121 0.79 -14.66 3.82
CA GLY A 121 1.01 -13.33 4.39
C GLY A 121 -0.09 -12.31 4.08
N CYS A 122 -1.02 -12.63 3.17
CA CYS A 122 -2.16 -11.76 2.89
C CYS A 122 -2.96 -11.40 4.15
N ARG A 123 -3.10 -12.32 5.12
CA ARG A 123 -3.71 -12.06 6.44
C ARG A 123 -2.98 -10.96 7.22
N TRP A 124 -1.66 -11.04 7.30
CA TRP A 124 -0.84 -10.05 8.00
C TRP A 124 -0.92 -8.70 7.31
N TRP A 125 -0.82 -8.67 5.98
CA TRP A 125 -0.98 -7.45 5.21
C TRP A 125 -2.36 -6.81 5.46
N VAL A 126 -3.45 -7.58 5.39
CA VAL A 126 -4.81 -7.10 5.68
C VAL A 126 -4.92 -6.52 7.09
N TYR A 127 -4.38 -7.22 8.10
CA TYR A 127 -4.34 -6.71 9.48
C TYR A 127 -3.64 -5.35 9.55
N CYS A 128 -2.46 -5.21 8.94
CA CYS A 128 -1.71 -3.96 8.93
C CYS A 128 -2.46 -2.82 8.21
N ILE A 129 -3.19 -3.12 7.14
CA ILE A 129 -4.02 -2.11 6.47
C ILE A 129 -5.16 -1.63 7.36
N ILE A 130 -5.88 -2.55 8.01
CA ILE A 130 -6.98 -2.19 8.90
C ILE A 130 -6.46 -1.38 10.10
N GLN A 131 -5.34 -1.78 10.68
CA GLN A 131 -4.67 -1.01 11.73
C GLN A 131 -4.25 0.39 11.26
N LEU A 132 -3.76 0.51 10.03
CA LEU A 132 -3.40 1.81 9.45
C LEU A 132 -4.63 2.72 9.25
N LEU A 133 -5.73 2.17 8.74
CA LEU A 133 -6.98 2.92 8.57
C LEU A 133 -7.56 3.37 9.92
N GLU A 134 -7.46 2.52 10.94
CA GLU A 134 -7.86 2.84 12.31
C GLU A 134 -7.01 3.98 12.90
N ASN A 135 -5.68 3.91 12.75
CA ASN A 135 -4.76 4.94 13.23
C ASN A 135 -5.01 6.32 12.59
N GLN A 136 -5.47 6.33 11.33
CA GLN A 136 -5.86 7.54 10.61
C GLN A 136 -7.33 7.95 10.86
N ARG A 137 -8.04 7.25 11.74
CA ARG A 137 -9.46 7.47 12.08
C ARG A 137 -10.39 7.38 10.87
N TYR A 138 -10.00 6.63 9.84
CA TYR A 138 -10.86 6.32 8.70
C TYR A 138 -11.87 5.22 9.04
N ILE A 139 -11.60 4.43 10.08
CA ILE A 139 -12.54 3.48 10.69
C ILE A 139 -12.50 3.63 12.22
N SER A 140 -13.48 3.06 12.92
CA SER A 140 -13.57 3.15 14.38
C SER A 140 -12.40 2.48 15.10
N SER A 141 -12.02 3.01 16.26
CA SER A 141 -11.04 2.35 17.13
C SER A 141 -11.55 0.98 17.61
N GLY A 142 -10.64 0.02 17.77
CA GLY A 142 -10.91 -1.38 18.06
C GLY A 142 -11.14 -2.24 16.82
N SER A 143 -11.15 -1.67 15.60
CA SER A 143 -11.42 -2.42 14.37
C SER A 143 -10.34 -3.49 14.08
N ALA A 144 -9.07 -3.15 14.26
CA ALA A 144 -7.98 -4.12 14.05
C ALA A 144 -7.97 -5.21 15.12
N GLU A 145 -8.25 -4.85 16.38
CA GLU A 145 -8.37 -5.80 17.49
C GLU A 145 -9.54 -6.77 17.28
N ASP A 146 -10.69 -6.25 16.84
CA ASP A 146 -11.85 -7.05 16.46
C ASP A 146 -11.51 -8.02 15.32
N LEU A 147 -10.77 -7.57 14.31
CA LEU A 147 -10.41 -8.39 13.15
C LEU A 147 -9.40 -9.49 13.48
N TYR A 148 -8.42 -9.20 14.32
CA TYR A 148 -7.28 -10.09 14.60
C TYR A 148 -7.66 -11.55 14.87
N PRO A 149 -8.57 -11.89 15.81
CA PRO A 149 -8.93 -13.29 16.07
C PRO A 149 -9.55 -13.98 14.85
N LYS A 150 -10.23 -13.26 13.96
CA LYS A 150 -10.85 -13.83 12.75
C LYS A 150 -9.82 -14.24 11.71
N LEU A 151 -8.65 -13.59 11.70
CA LEU A 151 -7.55 -13.89 10.78
C LEU A 151 -6.81 -15.17 11.15
N LEU A 152 -6.96 -15.67 12.37
CA LEU A 152 -6.27 -16.86 12.90
C LEU A 152 -6.93 -18.18 12.51
N PHE A 153 -7.88 -18.14 11.57
CA PHE A 153 -8.60 -19.32 11.10
C PHE A 153 -8.43 -19.58 9.60
N LEU A 154 -8.49 -20.86 9.26
CA LEU A 154 -8.83 -21.40 7.96
C LEU A 154 -10.34 -21.70 7.96
N TYR A 155 -11.05 -21.15 6.98
CA TYR A 155 -12.49 -21.23 6.81
C TYR A 155 -12.84 -22.24 5.71
N SER A 156 -13.87 -23.04 5.99
CA SER A 156 -14.52 -23.96 5.07
C SER A 156 -15.80 -23.35 4.49
N THR A 157 -16.20 -23.78 3.29
CA THR A 157 -17.52 -23.46 2.73
C THR A 157 -18.67 -24.10 3.51
N SER A 158 -18.39 -25.12 4.33
CA SER A 158 -19.36 -25.73 5.27
C SER A 158 -19.56 -24.93 6.56
N GLY A 159 -18.79 -23.84 6.77
CA GLY A 159 -18.81 -23.05 8.01
C GLY A 159 -17.86 -23.56 9.10
N GLU A 160 -17.20 -24.70 8.91
CA GLU A 160 -16.14 -25.15 9.81
C GLU A 160 -14.92 -24.21 9.78
N THR A 161 -14.28 -24.04 10.93
CA THR A 161 -13.04 -23.29 11.07
C THR A 161 -11.95 -24.16 11.67
N ARG A 162 -10.70 -23.95 11.26
CA ARG A 162 -9.51 -24.56 11.87
C ARG A 162 -8.48 -23.49 12.21
N ASP A 163 -7.79 -23.66 13.32
CA ASP A 163 -6.71 -22.75 13.68
C ASP A 163 -5.63 -22.76 12.58
N LEU A 164 -5.24 -21.56 12.17
CA LEU A 164 -4.16 -21.33 11.25
C LEU A 164 -3.36 -20.12 11.73
N PRO A 165 -2.21 -20.35 12.37
CA PRO A 165 -1.35 -19.25 12.82
C PRO A 165 -1.04 -18.27 11.70
N MET A 166 -1.16 -16.98 11.99
CA MET A 166 -0.85 -15.95 11.02
C MET A 166 0.66 -15.84 10.83
N VAL A 167 1.11 -16.07 9.59
CA VAL A 167 2.51 -15.86 9.19
C VAL A 167 2.69 -14.40 8.77
N LYS A 168 3.71 -13.74 9.33
CA LYS A 168 4.05 -12.35 8.99
C LYS A 168 4.94 -12.30 7.77
N GLY A 169 4.57 -11.46 6.82
CA GLY A 169 5.50 -10.93 5.82
C GLY A 169 6.10 -9.60 6.26
N GLU A 170 6.88 -8.97 5.39
CA GLU A 170 7.71 -7.82 5.72
C GLU A 170 7.39 -6.65 4.79
N PHE A 171 7.12 -5.47 5.36
CA PHE A 171 7.11 -4.24 4.58
C PHE A 171 8.55 -3.75 4.45
N TYR A 172 8.90 -3.26 3.27
CA TYR A 172 10.21 -2.67 3.02
C TYR A 172 10.03 -1.26 2.44
N SER A 173 10.95 -0.37 2.80
CA SER A 173 10.94 0.98 2.23
C SER A 173 11.61 0.99 0.86
N THR A 174 11.03 1.74 -0.07
CA THR A 174 11.66 1.98 -1.38
C THR A 174 12.43 3.29 -1.42
N GLY A 175 12.35 4.09 -0.34
CA GLY A 175 12.88 5.44 -0.32
C GLY A 175 12.14 6.38 -1.25
N ARG A 176 10.93 6.03 -1.72
CA ARG A 176 10.14 6.81 -2.70
C ARG A 176 9.87 8.24 -2.22
N PHE A 177 9.92 8.48 -0.91
CA PHE A 177 9.72 9.78 -0.26
C PHE A 177 10.95 10.32 0.49
N SER A 178 12.07 9.58 0.47
CA SER A 178 13.33 9.96 1.12
C SER A 178 14.02 11.05 0.33
N GLY A 179 13.54 12.29 0.46
CA GLY A 179 14.07 13.47 -0.25
C GLY A 179 13.04 14.56 -0.50
N SER A 180 11.75 14.29 -0.33
CA SER A 180 10.72 15.32 -0.44
C SER A 180 10.52 16.01 0.91
N THR A 181 10.98 17.25 1.05
CA THR A 181 10.68 18.18 2.16
C THR A 181 9.16 18.43 2.36
N ILE A 182 8.31 17.85 1.50
CA ILE A 182 6.87 18.06 1.43
C ILE A 182 6.10 17.28 2.51
N GLN A 183 6.69 16.28 3.19
CA GLN A 183 5.97 15.50 4.20
C GLN A 183 5.56 16.32 5.45
N GLN A 184 6.22 17.44 5.76
CA GLN A 184 5.82 18.29 6.90
C GLN A 184 4.61 19.20 6.61
N SER A 185 4.35 19.58 5.35
CA SER A 185 3.28 20.55 5.03
C SER A 185 1.91 19.90 4.77
N ILE A 186 1.88 18.64 4.31
CA ILE A 186 0.63 17.93 4.01
C ILE A 186 -0.05 17.42 5.30
N GLN A 187 0.70 17.01 6.32
CA GLN A 187 0.13 16.58 7.60
C GLN A 187 -0.58 17.74 8.35
N SER A 188 -0.12 18.98 8.13
CA SER A 188 -0.70 20.19 8.73
C SER A 188 -2.02 20.62 8.09
N SER A 189 -2.30 20.25 6.85
CA SER A 189 -3.51 20.68 6.13
C SER A 189 -4.74 19.78 6.37
N TYR A 190 -4.54 18.54 6.84
CA TYR A 190 -5.65 17.65 7.23
C TYR A 190 -6.18 17.90 8.65
N SER A 191 -5.45 18.66 9.48
CA SER A 191 -5.87 18.95 10.86
C SER A 191 -6.87 20.12 10.98
N THR A 192 -7.09 20.87 9.89
CA THR A 192 -7.87 22.13 9.93
C THR A 192 -9.33 21.98 9.52
N VAL A 193 -9.80 20.78 9.18
CA VAL A 193 -11.24 20.52 8.94
C VAL A 193 -11.84 19.83 10.17
N THR A 194 -11.83 20.52 11.31
CA THR A 194 -12.69 20.16 12.45
C THR A 194 -13.86 21.12 12.53
N ALA A 195 -15.04 20.53 12.47
CA ALA A 195 -16.34 21.16 12.42
C ALA A 195 -16.55 22.22 13.52
N THR A 196 -16.85 23.45 13.11
CA THR A 196 -17.58 24.41 13.94
C THR A 196 -19.06 24.01 13.91
N SER A 197 -19.45 23.07 14.79
CA SER A 197 -20.85 22.78 15.07
C SER A 197 -21.26 23.57 16.31
N SER A 198 -21.62 24.84 16.12
CA SER A 198 -22.32 25.64 17.14
C SER A 198 -23.82 25.35 17.06
N TYR A 199 -24.35 24.65 18.05
CA TYR A 199 -25.78 24.69 18.37
C TYR A 199 -26.11 26.10 18.87
N GLY A 200 -26.82 26.89 18.05
CA GLY A 200 -27.31 28.21 18.39
C GLY A 200 -28.76 28.35 17.95
N GLY A 201 -29.63 28.62 18.92
CA GLY A 201 -31.08 28.72 18.77
C GLY A 201 -31.55 29.81 17.81
N ALA A 202 -32.80 29.65 17.40
CA ALA A 202 -33.53 30.53 16.52
C ALA A 202 -33.76 31.93 17.10
N SER A 203 -33.45 32.96 16.32
CA SER A 203 -34.33 34.14 16.15
C SER A 203 -33.81 35.08 15.04
N SER A 204 -34.63 35.21 14.00
CA SER A 204 -34.95 36.41 13.17
C SER A 204 -33.89 37.48 12.80
N ALA A 205 -33.95 37.78 11.50
CA ALA A 205 -33.73 39.07 10.81
C ALA A 205 -32.37 39.30 10.09
N ASN A 206 -32.48 39.35 8.76
CA ASN A 206 -31.59 39.97 7.77
C ASN A 206 -31.88 41.50 7.69
N PRO A 207 -31.18 42.35 6.89
CA PRO A 207 -30.00 42.12 6.03
C PRO A 207 -28.91 43.24 6.09
N ALA A 208 -27.75 43.05 5.43
CA ALA A 208 -27.20 43.94 4.38
C ALA A 208 -25.66 43.86 4.19
N MET A 209 -25.28 43.82 2.91
CA MET A 209 -24.03 44.15 2.17
C MET A 209 -22.74 44.54 2.91
N ALA A 210 -21.61 43.94 2.47
CA ALA A 210 -20.44 44.67 1.97
C ALA A 210 -19.47 43.77 1.19
N SER A 211 -18.96 44.32 0.09
CA SER A 211 -17.96 43.83 -0.84
C SER A 211 -16.52 44.03 -0.33
N SER A 212 -15.59 43.12 -0.65
CA SER A 212 -14.19 43.49 -0.82
C SER A 212 -13.41 42.49 -1.70
N SER A 213 -12.78 43.07 -2.71
CA SER A 213 -11.85 42.51 -3.69
C SER A 213 -10.42 42.37 -3.15
N GLY A 214 -9.72 41.33 -3.59
CA GLY A 214 -8.26 41.16 -3.49
C GLY A 214 -7.93 39.68 -3.75
N GLY A 215 -6.92 39.26 -4.49
CA GLY A 215 -5.89 39.89 -5.29
C GLY A 215 -5.17 38.71 -5.98
N VAL A 216 -4.98 38.78 -7.30
CA VAL A 216 -4.41 37.68 -8.09
C VAL A 216 -2.89 37.80 -8.07
N GLY A 217 -2.23 36.90 -7.35
CA GLY A 217 -0.77 36.72 -7.40
C GLY A 217 -0.40 35.58 -8.33
N THR A 218 0.15 35.88 -9.50
CA THR A 218 0.81 34.93 -10.39
C THR A 218 2.24 34.70 -9.93
N ALA A 219 2.57 33.46 -9.53
CA ALA A 219 3.93 33.03 -9.27
C ALA A 219 4.39 32.09 -10.39
N THR A 220 5.35 32.56 -11.19
CA THR A 220 6.14 31.75 -12.12
C THR A 220 7.24 31.02 -11.36
N VAL A 221 7.24 29.69 -11.40
CA VAL A 221 8.32 28.84 -10.87
C VAL A 221 9.18 28.37 -12.04
N ALA A 222 10.48 28.65 -11.94
CA ALA A 222 11.50 28.24 -12.91
C ALA A 222 11.70 26.72 -12.90
N ALA A 223 11.93 26.15 -14.09
CA ALA A 223 12.27 24.74 -14.25
C ALA A 223 13.72 24.50 -13.78
N VAL A 224 13.89 23.63 -12.79
CA VAL A 224 15.19 23.08 -12.38
C VAL A 224 15.22 21.62 -12.83
N SER A 225 16.19 21.28 -13.67
CA SER A 225 16.44 19.92 -14.12
C SER A 225 17.19 19.15 -13.02
N PRO A 226 16.67 18.03 -12.50
CA PRO A 226 17.40 17.20 -11.54
C PRO A 226 18.43 16.36 -12.30
N GLN A 227 19.72 16.60 -12.07
CA GLN A 227 20.72 15.55 -12.22
C GLN A 227 20.81 14.87 -10.86
N ASP A 228 20.43 13.60 -10.79
CA ASP A 228 20.38 12.84 -9.54
C ASP A 228 21.79 12.66 -8.96
N GLU A 229 22.01 13.18 -7.75
CA GLU A 229 23.28 13.01 -7.03
C GLU A 229 23.40 11.58 -6.48
N LEU A 230 24.48 10.88 -6.84
CA LEU A 230 24.80 9.57 -6.27
C LEU A 230 25.06 9.68 -4.74
N PRO A 231 24.85 8.60 -3.98
CA PRO A 231 25.20 8.57 -2.56
C PRO A 231 26.67 8.94 -2.34
N LYS A 232 26.99 9.56 -1.20
CA LYS A 232 28.38 9.92 -0.85
C LYS A 232 29.30 8.70 -0.78
N GLN A 233 28.75 7.53 -0.43
CA GLN A 233 29.47 6.27 -0.30
C GLN A 233 28.73 5.15 -1.01
N TYR A 234 29.40 4.40 -1.89
CA TYR A 234 28.79 3.29 -2.60
C TYR A 234 29.77 2.30 -3.21
N PHE A 235 29.32 1.06 -3.41
CA PHE A 235 30.04 0.10 -4.22
C PHE A 235 29.54 0.11 -5.66
N TYR A 236 30.43 -0.13 -6.61
CA TYR A 236 30.05 -0.39 -8.00
C TYR A 236 30.95 -1.45 -8.66
N VAL A 237 30.49 -2.05 -9.75
CA VAL A 237 31.26 -3.01 -10.55
C VAL A 237 31.33 -2.54 -11.99
N TYR A 238 32.55 -2.49 -12.51
CA TYR A 238 32.86 -2.12 -13.89
C TYR A 238 33.80 -3.18 -14.46
N GLU A 239 33.44 -3.75 -15.62
CA GLU A 239 34.21 -4.83 -16.27
C GLU A 239 34.59 -5.99 -15.34
N GLY A 240 33.68 -6.36 -14.41
CA GLY A 240 33.90 -7.45 -13.46
C GLY A 240 34.80 -7.12 -12.26
N THR A 241 35.32 -5.89 -12.18
CA THR A 241 36.10 -5.42 -11.02
C THR A 241 35.24 -4.58 -10.10
N TYR A 242 35.32 -4.82 -8.79
CA TYR A 242 34.56 -4.11 -7.77
C TYR A 242 35.34 -2.91 -7.23
N TYR A 243 34.60 -1.83 -6.98
CA TYR A 243 35.12 -0.57 -6.51
C TYR A 243 34.25 -0.05 -5.36
N TYR A 244 34.86 0.65 -4.42
CA TYR A 244 34.19 1.44 -3.39
C TYR A 244 34.50 2.92 -3.64
N CYS A 245 33.45 3.75 -3.73
CA CYS A 245 33.53 5.19 -3.88
C CYS A 245 33.16 5.86 -2.55
N ASP A 246 34.00 6.78 -2.07
CA ASP A 246 33.76 7.59 -0.87
C ASP A 246 34.14 9.05 -1.14
N GLY A 247 33.13 9.90 -1.34
CA GLY A 247 33.33 11.33 -1.60
C GLY A 247 34.17 11.61 -2.86
N GLY A 248 34.09 10.76 -3.87
CA GLY A 248 34.87 10.84 -5.11
C GLY A 248 36.19 10.06 -5.10
N ASN A 249 36.62 9.54 -3.94
CA ASN A 249 37.76 8.62 -3.88
C ASN A 249 37.34 7.22 -4.26
N VAL A 250 37.99 6.62 -5.26
CA VAL A 250 37.67 5.28 -5.78
C VAL A 250 38.78 4.30 -5.43
N THR A 251 38.43 3.24 -4.72
CA THR A 251 39.36 2.16 -4.34
C THR A 251 38.86 0.83 -4.88
N LYS A 252 39.75 0.05 -5.51
CA LYS A 252 39.45 -1.33 -5.92
C LYS A 252 39.33 -2.20 -4.67
N VAL A 253 38.27 -3.01 -4.61
CA VAL A 253 37.97 -3.89 -3.47
C VAL A 253 37.64 -5.30 -3.93
N ASP A 254 37.69 -6.25 -3.01
CA ASP A 254 37.10 -7.57 -3.22
C ASP A 254 35.57 -7.47 -3.35
N PRO A 255 34.90 -8.44 -4.00
CA PRO A 255 33.44 -8.47 -4.09
C PRO A 255 32.81 -8.35 -2.69
N PRO A 256 32.11 -7.25 -2.39
CA PRO A 256 31.57 -7.03 -1.05
C PRO A 256 30.42 -8.01 -0.82
N LYS A 257 30.25 -8.51 0.42
CA LYS A 257 29.15 -9.43 0.79
C LYS A 257 28.06 -8.67 1.52
N ASN A 258 26.79 -8.95 1.20
CA ASN A 258 25.62 -8.29 1.81
C ASN A 258 25.67 -6.75 1.67
N GLN A 259 26.10 -6.25 0.51
CA GLN A 259 26.19 -4.82 0.21
C GLN A 259 25.51 -4.52 -1.13
N TRP A 260 25.02 -3.31 -1.27
CA TRP A 260 24.51 -2.80 -2.54
C TRP A 260 25.65 -2.39 -3.47
N VAL A 261 25.65 -2.92 -4.69
CA VAL A 261 26.66 -2.66 -5.73
C VAL A 261 25.99 -2.16 -7.00
N LEU A 262 26.31 -0.95 -7.44
CA LEU A 262 25.90 -0.38 -8.73
C LEU A 262 26.63 -1.09 -9.88
N ASN A 263 25.91 -1.52 -10.91
CA ASN A 263 26.50 -2.05 -12.14
C ASN A 263 25.85 -1.39 -13.36
N GLN A 264 26.28 -1.77 -14.58
CA GLN A 264 25.71 -1.24 -15.84
C GLN A 264 24.19 -1.43 -15.98
N ASN A 265 23.61 -2.33 -15.20
CA ASN A 265 22.18 -2.61 -15.15
C ASN A 265 21.47 -1.85 -14.01
N GLY A 266 22.18 -1.26 -13.06
CA GLY A 266 21.64 -0.68 -11.83
C GLY A 266 22.23 -1.31 -10.57
N TRP A 267 21.73 -0.96 -9.39
CA TRP A 267 22.21 -1.55 -8.14
C TRP A 267 21.75 -2.98 -7.94
N LYS A 268 22.58 -3.77 -7.25
CA LYS A 268 22.34 -5.15 -6.89
C LYS A 268 22.86 -5.43 -5.49
N ASP A 269 22.07 -6.11 -4.66
CA ASP A 269 22.53 -6.65 -3.38
C ASP A 269 23.36 -7.93 -3.61
N THR A 270 24.57 -7.97 -3.08
CA THR A 270 25.48 -9.13 -3.20
C THR A 270 25.19 -10.27 -2.23
N GLY A 271 24.34 -10.04 -1.22
CA GLY A 271 23.88 -11.06 -0.27
C GLY A 271 22.62 -11.80 -0.71
N ARG A 272 21.90 -11.28 -1.71
CA ARG A 272 20.66 -11.86 -2.24
C ARG A 272 20.91 -12.47 -3.62
N THR A 273 20.30 -13.61 -3.90
CA THR A 273 20.47 -14.33 -5.18
C THR A 273 19.74 -13.68 -6.36
N LYS A 274 18.93 -12.63 -6.15
CA LYS A 274 18.16 -11.93 -7.20
C LYS A 274 18.86 -10.66 -7.71
N LYS A 275 18.73 -10.35 -9.00
CA LYS A 275 19.27 -9.14 -9.65
C LYS A 275 18.21 -8.02 -9.66
N TRP A 276 18.67 -6.76 -9.73
CA TRP A 276 17.79 -5.59 -9.86
C TRP A 276 18.33 -4.67 -10.96
N ARG A 277 17.44 -3.99 -11.71
CA ARG A 277 17.77 -2.87 -12.60
C ARG A 277 17.21 -1.55 -12.06
N PHE A 278 17.96 -0.47 -12.26
CA PHE A 278 17.52 0.89 -11.95
C PHE A 278 17.02 1.56 -13.21
N TRP A 279 15.80 2.08 -13.17
CA TRP A 279 15.33 3.06 -14.15
C TRP A 279 14.85 4.29 -13.36
N ASP A 280 15.45 5.44 -13.65
CA ASP A 280 14.98 6.76 -13.17
C ASP A 280 14.99 6.95 -11.64
N GLY A 281 15.99 6.38 -10.96
CA GLY A 281 16.19 6.59 -9.51
C GLY A 281 15.13 5.95 -8.61
N ARG A 282 14.24 5.09 -9.13
CA ARG A 282 13.20 4.40 -8.35
C ARG A 282 13.25 2.88 -8.53
N VAL A 283 13.00 2.16 -7.43
CA VAL A 283 13.04 0.70 -7.33
C VAL A 283 11.83 0.09 -8.04
N ILE A 284 12.05 -0.71 -9.08
CA ILE A 284 11.05 -1.58 -9.71
C ILE A 284 11.72 -2.93 -10.03
N SER A 285 11.14 -4.05 -9.60
CA SER A 285 11.66 -5.41 -9.81
C SER A 285 11.41 -5.93 -11.23
N TYR A 286 12.36 -6.69 -11.84
CA TYR A 286 12.15 -7.94 -12.60
C TYR A 286 13.48 -8.65 -12.94
N VAL A 287 13.40 -9.99 -12.96
CA VAL A 287 14.37 -11.10 -13.25
C VAL A 287 15.45 -11.39 -12.21
#